data_AF-A0A1L6J9G0-F1
#
_entry.id   AF-A0A1L6J9G0-F1
#
_cell.length_a   1.000
_cell.length_b   1.000
_cell.length_c   1.000
_cell.angle_alpha   90.00
_cell.angle_beta   90.00
_cell.angle_gamma   90.00
#
_symmetry.space_group_name_H-M   'P 1'
#
loop_
_entity.id
_entity.type
_entity.pdbx_description
1 polymer ?
#
loop_
_entity_poly.entity_id
_entity_poly.type
_entity_poly.pdbx_seq_one_letter_code
_entity_poly.pdbx_strand_id
1 'polypeptide(L)'
;MSATPQPAQLEITGFNWVPDFAKGFVRDLRPRWACEEIGLPYSMRLLNAAAPRPEAYYKEQPWGQVPALVDQDSGLTIFESGAILLHIGEKDERLLPRDPQGRATAISWLFAAYNSVEPMAFELGNIEIFAAGEQWAELRRPSLIEFTCKRLDRLAIAIDGREWLAGQFSIADIAMATVLRDIEGSGLLEERPVLMAYLERAISRPAFKAALAAQLADFRPSPAAAA
;
A
#
# COMPACT_ATOMS: atom_id res chain seq x y z
N MET A 1 12.97 -18.90 -31.47
CA MET A 1 13.59 -17.56 -31.39
C MET A 1 13.35 -17.07 -29.97
N SER A 2 14.36 -17.16 -29.10
CA SER A 2 14.25 -16.65 -27.74
C SER A 2 14.26 -15.13 -27.81
N ALA A 3 13.12 -14.50 -27.58
CA ALA A 3 13.06 -13.06 -27.41
C ALA A 3 13.88 -12.71 -26.17
N THR A 4 14.93 -11.91 -26.33
CA THR A 4 15.62 -11.29 -25.21
C THR A 4 14.58 -10.50 -24.42
N PRO A 5 14.38 -10.74 -23.11
CA PRO A 5 13.41 -9.98 -22.33
C PRO A 5 13.78 -8.50 -22.42
N GLN A 6 12.84 -7.69 -22.91
CA GLN A 6 12.99 -6.24 -22.94
C GLN A 6 13.15 -5.78 -21.49
N PRO A 7 14.14 -4.92 -21.17
CA PRO A 7 14.32 -4.44 -19.80
C PRO A 7 13.03 -3.74 -19.34
N ALA A 8 12.64 -4.00 -18.10
CA ALA A 8 11.45 -3.38 -17.54
C ALA A 8 11.60 -1.86 -17.56
N GLN A 9 10.67 -1.18 -18.21
CA GLN A 9 10.68 0.28 -18.39
C GLN A 9 10.25 1.04 -17.14
N LEU A 10 9.73 0.32 -16.14
CA LEU A 10 9.30 0.85 -14.85
C LEU A 10 10.19 0.26 -13.75
N GLU A 11 10.80 1.11 -12.93
CA GLU A 11 11.58 0.73 -11.76
C GLU A 11 10.92 1.28 -10.50
N ILE A 12 10.65 0.41 -9.52
CA ILE A 12 10.07 0.77 -8.21
C ILE A 12 11.18 0.64 -7.16
N THR A 13 11.24 1.55 -6.19
CA THR A 13 12.12 1.37 -5.03
C THR A 13 11.44 0.63 -3.89
N GLY A 14 12.20 -0.21 -3.20
CA GLY A 14 11.74 -0.98 -2.04
C GLY A 14 12.88 -1.18 -1.04
N PHE A 15 12.65 -1.97 0.01
CA PHE A 15 13.70 -2.34 0.97
C PHE A 15 14.13 -3.80 0.80
N ASN A 16 15.42 -4.07 1.00
CA ASN A 16 15.95 -5.45 1.06
C ASN A 16 15.93 -6.05 2.48
N TRP A 17 15.51 -5.28 3.49
CA TRP A 17 15.35 -5.73 4.85
C TRP A 17 14.42 -4.79 5.60
N VAL A 18 13.55 -5.34 6.46
CA VAL A 18 12.73 -4.62 7.44
C VAL A 18 12.53 -5.54 8.67
N PRO A 19 12.15 -4.99 9.85
CA PRO A 19 11.70 -5.81 10.98
C PRO A 19 10.57 -6.76 10.59
N ASP A 20 10.45 -7.90 11.28
CA ASP A 20 9.50 -8.96 10.90
C ASP A 20 8.05 -8.48 10.81
N PHE A 21 7.61 -7.60 11.73
CA PHE A 21 6.26 -7.04 11.72
C PHE A 21 5.96 -6.19 10.47
N ALA A 22 6.97 -5.67 9.78
CA ALA A 22 6.81 -4.82 8.60
C ALA A 22 6.88 -5.60 7.27
N LYS A 23 7.26 -6.88 7.30
CA LYS A 23 7.34 -7.73 6.10
C LYS A 23 5.94 -7.91 5.52
N GLY A 24 5.76 -7.56 4.25
CA GLY A 24 4.44 -7.63 3.59
C GLY A 24 3.54 -6.40 3.80
N PHE A 25 4.04 -5.37 4.50
CA PHE A 25 3.31 -4.13 4.82
C PHE A 25 4.03 -2.86 4.32
N VAL A 26 5.24 -2.98 3.76
CA VAL A 26 5.92 -1.84 3.14
C VAL A 26 5.12 -1.37 1.92
N ARG A 27 4.98 -0.04 1.76
CA ARG A 27 4.10 0.60 0.77
C ARG A 27 4.48 0.35 -0.69
N ASP A 28 5.66 -0.23 -0.96
CA ASP A 28 6.03 -0.69 -2.31
C ASP A 28 5.17 -1.88 -2.77
N LEU A 29 4.45 -2.55 -1.86
CA LEU A 29 3.44 -3.55 -2.23
C LEU A 29 2.32 -2.97 -3.11
N ARG A 30 1.90 -1.73 -2.86
CA ARG A 30 0.80 -1.06 -3.59
C ARG A 30 1.09 -0.97 -5.10
N PRO A 31 2.22 -0.39 -5.54
CA PRO A 31 2.53 -0.33 -6.97
C PRO A 31 2.86 -1.69 -7.58
N ARG A 32 3.50 -2.62 -6.84
CA ARG A 32 3.67 -4.00 -7.31
C ARG A 32 2.33 -4.66 -7.62
N TRP A 33 1.39 -4.55 -6.69
CA TRP A 33 0.04 -5.10 -6.87
C TRP A 33 -0.65 -4.47 -8.09
N ALA A 34 -0.58 -3.15 -8.25
CA ALA A 34 -1.11 -2.50 -9.44
C ALA A 34 -0.48 -3.03 -10.74
N CYS A 35 0.86 -3.17 -10.78
CA CYS A 35 1.54 -3.74 -11.94
C CYS A 35 1.10 -5.19 -12.24
N GLU A 36 0.99 -6.05 -11.22
CA GLU A 36 0.54 -7.44 -11.37
C GLU A 36 -0.90 -7.54 -11.88
N GLU A 37 -1.81 -6.64 -11.46
CA GLU A 37 -3.21 -6.63 -11.92
C GLU A 37 -3.33 -6.38 -13.43
N ILE A 38 -2.43 -5.58 -13.99
CA ILE A 38 -2.46 -5.21 -15.42
C ILE A 38 -1.41 -5.94 -16.26
N GLY A 39 -0.55 -6.75 -15.63
CA GLY A 39 0.56 -7.43 -16.28
C GLY A 39 1.65 -6.48 -16.78
N LEU A 40 1.84 -5.34 -16.09
CA LEU A 40 2.85 -4.33 -16.45
C LEU A 40 4.21 -4.75 -15.90
N PRO A 41 5.22 -5.03 -16.76
CA PRO A 41 6.55 -5.40 -16.29
C PRO A 41 7.21 -4.28 -15.50
N TYR A 42 7.84 -4.62 -14.37
CA TYR A 42 8.60 -3.69 -13.56
C TYR A 42 9.88 -4.34 -13.01
N SER A 43 10.81 -3.52 -12.58
CA SER A 43 12.02 -3.92 -11.86
C SER A 43 12.07 -3.28 -10.48
N MET A 44 12.85 -3.87 -9.56
CA MET A 44 13.02 -3.35 -8.21
C MET A 44 14.42 -2.81 -8.00
N ARG A 45 14.51 -1.59 -7.46
CA ARG A 45 15.73 -1.05 -6.85
C ARG A 45 15.61 -1.10 -5.33
N LEU A 46 16.31 -2.07 -4.72
CA LEU A 46 16.22 -2.30 -3.28
C LEU A 46 17.25 -1.46 -2.50
N LEU A 47 16.77 -0.74 -1.50
CA LEU A 47 17.57 0.01 -0.54
C LEU A 47 17.77 -0.79 0.75
N ASN A 48 18.91 -0.57 1.41
CA ASN A 48 19.12 -1.11 2.76
C ASN A 48 18.45 -0.21 3.79
N ALA A 49 17.37 -0.68 4.43
CA ALA A 49 16.65 0.11 5.41
C ALA A 49 17.50 0.47 6.64
N ALA A 50 18.49 -0.37 7.00
CA ALA A 50 19.39 -0.19 8.13
C ALA A 50 20.61 0.70 7.83
N ALA A 51 20.82 1.09 6.57
CA ALA A 51 21.89 2.01 6.18
C ALA A 51 21.34 3.43 5.95
N PRO A 52 22.17 4.48 6.13
CA PRO A 52 21.83 5.82 5.69
C PRO A 52 21.42 5.84 4.21
N ARG A 53 20.41 6.64 3.86
CA ARG A 53 19.99 6.78 2.48
C ARG A 53 21.06 7.53 1.67
N PRO A 54 21.38 7.10 0.44
CA PRO A 54 22.28 7.86 -0.43
C PRO A 54 21.72 9.26 -0.71
N GLU A 55 22.58 10.28 -0.76
CA GLU A 55 22.17 11.67 -1.06
C GLU A 55 21.41 11.78 -2.39
N ALA A 56 21.80 11.00 -3.39
CA ALA A 56 21.12 10.96 -4.68
C ALA A 56 19.65 10.49 -4.57
N TYR A 57 19.33 9.64 -3.60
CA TYR A 57 17.97 9.13 -3.42
C TYR A 57 17.01 10.20 -2.92
N TYR A 58 17.47 11.17 -2.12
CA TYR A 58 16.63 12.28 -1.66
C TYR A 58 16.15 13.19 -2.81
N LYS A 59 16.78 13.12 -3.99
CA LYS A 59 16.30 13.80 -5.20
C LYS A 59 15.08 13.11 -5.82
N GLU A 60 14.90 11.82 -5.56
CA GLU A 60 13.76 11.03 -6.02
C GLU A 60 12.66 10.95 -4.96
N GLN A 61 13.05 10.81 -3.69
CA GLN A 61 12.15 10.72 -2.54
C GLN A 61 12.67 11.63 -1.41
N PRO A 62 12.10 12.85 -1.25
CA PRO A 62 12.63 13.86 -0.33
C PRO A 62 12.66 13.49 1.16
N TRP A 63 11.89 12.49 1.59
CA TRP A 63 11.86 11.98 2.96
C TRP A 63 12.67 10.68 3.15
N GLY A 64 13.37 10.20 2.12
CA GLY A 64 14.13 8.94 2.17
C GLY A 64 13.29 7.68 2.35
N GLN A 65 11.97 7.75 2.10
CA GLN A 65 11.03 6.63 2.20
C GLN A 65 10.98 5.83 0.91
N VAL A 66 10.28 4.69 0.90
CA VAL A 66 9.93 3.93 -0.30
C VAL A 66 8.40 3.77 -0.37
N PRO A 67 7.79 3.67 -1.57
CA PRO A 67 8.43 3.65 -2.89
C PRO A 67 8.63 5.04 -3.51
N ALA A 68 9.64 5.14 -4.35
CA ALA A 68 9.70 6.02 -5.51
C ALA A 68 9.56 5.16 -6.78
N LEU A 69 9.20 5.78 -7.90
CA LEU A 69 9.03 5.14 -9.20
C LEU A 69 9.77 5.96 -10.26
N VAL A 70 10.51 5.25 -11.12
CA VAL A 70 11.11 5.78 -12.34
C VAL A 70 10.46 5.08 -13.53
N ASP A 71 9.81 5.85 -14.40
CA ASP A 71 9.20 5.40 -15.63
C ASP A 71 10.01 5.91 -16.82
N GLN A 72 10.75 5.02 -17.46
CA GLN A 72 11.66 5.34 -18.55
C GLN A 72 10.93 5.73 -19.83
N ASP A 73 9.70 5.25 -20.04
CA ASP A 73 8.92 5.55 -21.24
C ASP A 73 8.44 7.00 -21.25
N SER A 74 8.05 7.49 -20.07
CA SER A 74 7.60 8.88 -19.88
C SER A 74 8.70 9.83 -19.41
N GLY A 75 9.87 9.31 -19.03
CA GLY A 75 10.95 10.09 -18.41
C GLY A 75 10.56 10.66 -17.05
N LEU A 76 9.63 10.01 -16.35
CA LEU A 76 9.04 10.50 -15.11
C LEU A 76 9.68 9.85 -13.89
N THR A 77 10.04 10.66 -12.89
CA THR A 77 10.38 10.20 -11.54
C THR A 77 9.40 10.79 -10.54
N ILE A 78 8.70 9.93 -9.80
CA ILE A 78 7.69 10.33 -8.81
C ILE A 78 7.82 9.52 -7.52
N PHE A 79 7.30 10.07 -6.44
CA PHE A 79 7.14 9.41 -5.15
C PHE A 79 5.68 9.56 -4.67
N GLU A 80 5.39 9.04 -3.48
CA GLU A 80 4.05 8.78 -2.94
C GLU A 80 3.36 7.60 -3.61
N SER A 81 3.13 6.54 -2.82
CA SER A 81 2.45 5.34 -3.31
C SER A 81 1.06 5.64 -3.92
N GLY A 82 0.35 6.68 -3.47
CA GLY A 82 -0.92 7.10 -4.08
C GLY A 82 -0.74 7.76 -5.45
N ALA A 83 0.25 8.62 -5.62
CA ALA A 83 0.57 9.24 -6.91
C ALA A 83 1.11 8.20 -7.91
N ILE A 84 1.90 7.26 -7.42
CA ILE A 84 2.36 6.11 -8.21
C ILE A 84 1.19 5.25 -8.68
N LEU A 85 0.23 4.94 -7.79
CA LEU A 85 -0.98 4.21 -8.17
C LEU A 85 -1.77 4.96 -9.24
N LEU A 86 -1.93 6.28 -9.11
CA LEU A 86 -2.57 7.10 -10.16
C LEU A 86 -1.84 6.96 -11.49
N HIS A 87 -0.51 7.12 -11.51
CA HIS A 87 0.31 6.99 -12.72
C HIS A 87 0.19 5.60 -13.39
N ILE A 88 0.22 4.52 -12.61
CA ILE A 88 0.01 3.16 -13.14
C ILE A 88 -1.43 2.99 -13.63
N GLY A 89 -2.41 3.51 -12.89
CA GLY A 89 -3.82 3.51 -13.28
C GLY A 89 -4.08 4.25 -14.59
N GLU A 90 -3.32 5.33 -14.88
CA GLU A 90 -3.39 6.02 -16.17
C GLU A 90 -2.98 5.15 -17.37
N LYS A 91 -2.35 4.00 -17.15
CA LYS A 91 -1.93 3.11 -18.24
C LYS A 91 -3.00 2.09 -18.62
N ASP A 92 -4.01 1.86 -17.79
CA ASP A 92 -5.01 0.80 -18.02
C ASP A 92 -6.35 1.07 -17.32
N GLU A 93 -7.44 1.03 -18.09
CA GLU A 93 -8.80 1.31 -17.59
C GLU A 93 -9.30 0.31 -16.54
N ARG A 94 -8.69 -0.88 -16.45
CA ARG A 94 -8.97 -1.86 -15.39
C ARG A 94 -8.66 -1.32 -14.01
N LEU A 95 -7.71 -0.38 -13.88
CA LEU A 95 -7.32 0.19 -12.59
C LEU A 95 -7.85 1.61 -12.37
N LEU A 96 -8.16 2.34 -13.44
CA LEU A 96 -8.71 3.69 -13.36
C LEU A 96 -9.67 3.95 -14.54
N PRO A 97 -10.99 3.97 -14.29
CA PRO A 97 -11.98 4.25 -15.33
C PRO A 97 -11.73 5.59 -16.04
N ARG A 98 -12.16 5.70 -17.30
CA ARG A 98 -12.05 6.93 -18.10
C ARG A 98 -13.30 7.78 -18.13
N ASP A 99 -14.45 7.19 -17.82
CA ASP A 99 -15.66 7.98 -17.69
C ASP A 99 -15.47 8.97 -16.52
N PRO A 100 -15.93 10.23 -16.67
CA PRO A 100 -15.63 11.26 -15.68
C PRO A 100 -16.07 10.90 -14.26
N GLN A 101 -17.20 10.21 -14.10
CA GLN A 101 -17.76 9.88 -12.80
C GLN A 101 -16.99 8.73 -12.14
N GLY A 102 -16.79 7.62 -12.84
CA GLY A 102 -16.03 6.47 -12.35
C GLY A 102 -14.60 6.85 -11.97
N ARG A 103 -13.95 7.67 -12.81
CA ARG A 103 -12.62 8.22 -12.53
C ARG A 103 -12.60 9.05 -11.24
N ALA A 104 -13.52 10.01 -11.12
CA ALA A 104 -13.59 10.89 -9.94
C ALA A 104 -13.91 10.09 -8.67
N THR A 105 -14.74 9.05 -8.77
CA THR A 105 -15.06 8.16 -7.65
C THR A 105 -13.86 7.32 -7.23
N ALA A 106 -13.12 6.72 -8.16
CA ALA A 106 -11.90 5.97 -7.85
C ALA A 106 -10.84 6.86 -7.19
N ILE A 107 -10.62 8.06 -7.71
CA ILE A 107 -9.67 9.02 -7.12
C ILE A 107 -10.12 9.47 -5.73
N SER A 108 -11.41 9.72 -5.53
CA SER A 108 -11.94 10.11 -4.22
C SER A 108 -11.71 9.03 -3.16
N TRP A 109 -11.94 7.76 -3.52
CA TRP A 109 -11.70 6.64 -2.61
C TRP A 109 -10.22 6.34 -2.40
N LEU A 110 -9.38 6.54 -3.41
CA LEU A 110 -7.92 6.53 -3.25
C LEU A 110 -7.51 7.51 -2.14
N PHE A 111 -7.90 8.78 -2.24
CA PHE A 111 -7.59 9.77 -1.21
C PHE A 111 -8.28 9.48 0.14
N ALA A 112 -9.46 8.87 0.14
CA ALA A 112 -10.11 8.44 1.38
C ALA A 112 -9.28 7.38 2.11
N ALA A 113 -8.64 6.44 1.40
CA ALA A 113 -7.72 5.48 2.02
C ALA A 113 -6.58 6.21 2.74
N TYR A 114 -5.87 7.12 2.07
CA TYR A 114 -4.71 7.84 2.64
C TYR A 114 -5.06 8.87 3.71
N ASN A 115 -6.19 9.59 3.56
CA ASN A 115 -6.46 10.79 4.39
C ASN A 115 -7.61 10.61 5.36
N SER A 116 -8.48 9.61 5.17
CA SER A 116 -9.63 9.37 6.06
C SER A 116 -9.50 8.11 6.91
N VAL A 117 -8.72 7.11 6.46
CA VAL A 117 -8.60 5.80 7.14
C VAL A 117 -7.18 5.56 7.64
N GLU A 118 -6.17 5.66 6.76
CA GLU A 118 -4.75 5.39 7.09
C GLU A 118 -4.21 6.18 8.30
N PRO A 119 -4.58 7.45 8.56
CA PRO A 119 -4.03 8.16 9.70
C PRO A 119 -4.39 7.50 11.04
N MET A 120 -5.53 6.82 11.12
CA MET A 120 -5.93 6.09 12.33
C MET A 120 -5.21 4.75 12.45
N ALA A 121 -5.02 4.04 11.34
CA ALA A 121 -4.22 2.82 11.31
C ALA A 121 -2.76 3.09 11.72
N PHE A 122 -2.17 4.17 11.20
CA PHE A 122 -0.81 4.59 11.55
C PHE A 122 -0.69 4.93 13.03
N GLU A 123 -1.63 5.71 13.58
CA GLU A 123 -1.62 6.06 15.00
C GLU A 123 -1.85 4.83 15.89
N LEU A 124 -2.65 3.85 15.45
CA LEU A 124 -2.83 2.59 16.18
C LEU A 124 -1.50 1.83 16.27
N GLY A 125 -0.81 1.67 15.13
CA GLY A 125 0.54 1.07 15.12
C GLY A 125 1.55 1.87 15.94
N ASN A 126 1.45 3.20 15.95
CA ASN A 126 2.28 4.06 16.80
C ASN A 126 2.12 3.72 18.28
N ILE A 127 0.88 3.72 18.80
CA ILE A 127 0.65 3.47 20.22
C ILE A 127 0.86 2.01 20.63
N GLU A 128 0.62 1.04 19.73
CA GLU A 128 0.71 -0.39 20.06
C GLU A 128 2.11 -0.99 19.83
N ILE A 129 2.92 -0.39 18.95
CA ILE A 129 4.25 -0.92 18.60
C ILE A 129 5.36 0.04 19.02
N PHE A 130 5.32 1.30 18.58
CA PHE A 130 6.45 2.21 18.70
C PHE A 130 6.52 2.92 20.07
N ALA A 131 5.36 3.27 20.63
CA ALA A 131 5.21 3.91 21.93
C ALA A 131 4.59 2.97 22.98
N ALA A 132 4.70 1.66 22.76
CA ALA A 132 4.14 0.66 23.65
C ALA A 132 4.68 0.83 25.08
N GLY A 133 3.77 0.93 26.05
CA GLY A 133 4.10 1.15 27.46
C GLY A 133 4.33 2.61 27.86
N GLU A 134 4.28 3.56 26.93
CA GLU A 134 4.30 4.98 27.28
C GLU A 134 2.95 5.43 27.85
N GLN A 135 2.96 6.22 28.92
CA GLN A 135 1.73 6.64 29.62
C GLN A 135 0.74 7.36 28.69
N TRP A 136 1.24 8.21 27.78
CA TRP A 136 0.37 8.94 26.86
C TRP A 136 -0.28 8.03 25.83
N ALA A 137 0.37 6.93 25.43
CA ALA A 137 -0.17 5.95 24.48
C ALA A 137 -1.39 5.23 25.09
N GLU A 138 -1.29 4.83 26.36
CA GLU A 138 -2.41 4.24 27.12
C GLU A 138 -3.59 5.21 27.27
N LEU A 139 -3.30 6.48 27.58
CA LEU A 139 -4.34 7.51 27.68
C LEU A 139 -4.99 7.84 26.33
N ARG A 140 -4.22 7.74 25.23
CA ARG A 140 -4.70 8.00 23.87
C ARG A 140 -5.62 6.89 23.38
N ARG A 141 -5.33 5.63 23.73
CA ARG A 141 -5.97 4.43 23.17
C ARG A 141 -7.50 4.47 23.16
N PRO A 142 -8.24 4.75 24.25
CA PRO A 142 -9.70 4.68 24.25
C PRO A 142 -10.34 5.61 23.20
N SER A 143 -9.87 6.86 23.15
CA SER A 143 -10.36 7.85 22.20
C SER A 143 -9.97 7.54 20.75
N LEU A 144 -8.83 6.89 20.52
CA LEU A 144 -8.41 6.46 19.18
C LEU A 144 -9.31 5.33 18.69
N ILE A 145 -9.56 4.32 19.52
CA ILE A 145 -10.41 3.18 19.18
C ILE A 145 -11.83 3.67 18.84
N GLU A 146 -12.42 4.54 19.67
CA GLU A 146 -13.75 5.10 19.40
C GLU A 146 -13.82 5.82 18.05
N PHE A 147 -12.83 6.66 17.76
CA PHE A 147 -12.78 7.40 16.49
C PHE A 147 -12.53 6.48 15.28
N THR A 148 -11.67 5.47 15.44
CA THR A 148 -11.39 4.48 14.40
C THR A 148 -12.64 3.66 14.08
N CYS A 149 -13.36 3.17 15.10
CA CYS A 149 -14.64 2.49 14.96
C CYS A 149 -15.64 3.33 14.17
N LYS A 150 -15.82 4.60 14.52
CA LYS A 150 -16.73 5.51 13.78
C LYS A 150 -16.36 5.63 12.30
N ARG A 151 -15.06 5.67 11.96
CA ARG A 151 -14.61 5.71 10.56
C ARG A 151 -14.88 4.39 9.84
N LEU A 152 -14.55 3.27 10.47
CA LEU A 152 -14.78 1.94 9.92
C LEU A 152 -16.27 1.64 9.73
N ASP A 153 -17.15 2.09 10.64
CA ASP A 153 -18.60 1.96 10.50
C ASP A 153 -19.12 2.71 9.27
N ARG A 154 -18.61 3.91 9.00
CA ARG A 154 -18.97 4.68 7.81
C ARG A 154 -18.44 4.01 6.53
N LEU A 155 -17.25 3.42 6.57
CA LEU A 155 -16.71 2.65 5.45
C LEU A 155 -17.54 1.39 5.19
N ALA A 156 -17.92 0.65 6.24
CA ALA A 156 -18.77 -0.53 6.14
C ALA A 156 -20.10 -0.21 5.47
N ILE A 157 -20.77 0.88 5.88
CA ILE A 157 -22.00 1.36 5.24
C ILE A 157 -21.76 1.72 3.77
N ALA A 158 -20.61 2.31 3.43
CA ALA A 158 -20.33 2.76 2.07
C ALA A 158 -20.04 1.62 1.08
N ILE A 159 -19.40 0.54 1.53
CA ILE A 159 -19.10 -0.63 0.71
C ILE A 159 -20.22 -1.69 0.76
N ASP A 160 -21.18 -1.59 1.68
CA ASP A 160 -22.27 -2.56 1.78
C ASP A 160 -23.08 -2.65 0.47
N GLY A 161 -23.35 -3.89 0.05
CA GLY A 161 -23.95 -4.20 -1.25
C GLY A 161 -23.09 -3.91 -2.49
N ARG A 162 -21.82 -3.49 -2.32
CA ARG A 162 -20.88 -3.24 -3.42
C ARG A 162 -19.74 -4.24 -3.41
N GLU A 163 -19.31 -4.64 -4.60
CA GLU A 163 -18.13 -5.49 -4.74
C GLU A 163 -16.84 -4.70 -4.46
N TRP A 164 -16.72 -3.52 -5.07
CA TRP A 164 -15.56 -2.62 -5.04
C TRP A 164 -15.99 -1.16 -4.82
N LEU A 165 -15.09 -0.33 -4.28
CA LEU A 165 -15.41 1.04 -3.85
C LEU A 165 -15.89 1.95 -4.99
N ALA A 166 -15.34 1.75 -6.19
CA ALA A 166 -15.64 2.51 -7.39
C ALA A 166 -16.44 1.71 -8.44
N GLY A 167 -17.18 0.68 -8.01
CA GLY A 167 -17.95 -0.20 -8.90
C GLY A 167 -17.12 -1.37 -9.43
N GLN A 168 -16.10 -1.08 -10.23
CA GLN A 168 -15.06 -2.07 -10.58
C GLN A 168 -13.86 -1.98 -9.63
N PHE A 169 -13.08 -3.05 -9.55
CA PHE A 169 -11.79 -3.03 -8.85
C PHE A 169 -10.90 -1.93 -9.43
N SER A 170 -10.20 -1.20 -8.58
CA SER A 170 -9.41 -0.04 -9.00
C SER A 170 -8.25 0.24 -8.05
N ILE A 171 -7.46 1.28 -8.38
CA ILE A 171 -6.43 1.82 -7.47
C ILE A 171 -6.97 2.20 -6.08
N ALA A 172 -8.27 2.52 -5.99
CA ALA A 172 -8.91 2.80 -4.71
C ALA A 172 -8.90 1.58 -3.79
N ASP A 173 -9.18 0.41 -4.35
CA ASP A 173 -9.25 -0.85 -3.61
C ASP A 173 -7.87 -1.35 -3.23
N ILE A 174 -6.86 -1.16 -4.08
CA ILE A 174 -5.45 -1.43 -3.74
C ILE A 174 -5.02 -0.61 -2.51
N ALA A 175 -5.32 0.69 -2.51
CA ALA A 175 -4.98 1.56 -1.40
C ALA A 175 -5.78 1.21 -0.13
N MET A 176 -7.10 1.08 -0.23
CA MET A 176 -7.95 0.81 0.93
C MET A 176 -7.67 -0.56 1.54
N ALA A 177 -7.56 -1.62 0.73
CA ALA A 177 -7.28 -2.96 1.24
C ALA A 177 -5.93 -3.02 1.96
N THR A 178 -4.88 -2.39 1.41
CA THR A 178 -3.59 -2.35 2.12
C THR A 178 -3.66 -1.57 3.44
N VAL A 179 -4.43 -0.48 3.51
CA VAL A 179 -4.67 0.24 4.78
C VAL A 179 -5.46 -0.59 5.78
N LEU A 180 -6.48 -1.34 5.34
CA LEU A 180 -7.24 -2.22 6.24
C LEU A 180 -6.37 -3.38 6.76
N ARG A 181 -5.45 -3.91 5.95
CA ARG A 181 -4.49 -4.93 6.42
C ARG A 181 -3.63 -4.44 7.59
N ASP A 182 -3.29 -3.16 7.64
CA ASP A 182 -2.47 -2.60 8.73
C ASP A 182 -3.14 -2.71 10.11
N ILE A 183 -4.45 -2.93 10.16
CA ILE A 183 -5.24 -3.06 11.39
C ILE A 183 -5.93 -4.43 11.53
N GLU A 184 -5.58 -5.39 10.67
CA GLU A 184 -6.04 -6.78 10.79
C GLU A 184 -5.52 -7.40 12.09
N GLY A 185 -6.36 -8.15 12.82
CA GLY A 185 -6.01 -8.73 14.11
C GLY A 185 -6.13 -7.79 15.31
N SER A 186 -6.48 -6.50 15.10
CA SER A 186 -6.75 -5.55 16.18
C SER A 186 -8.09 -5.76 16.89
N GLY A 187 -8.98 -6.61 16.33
CA GLY A 187 -10.37 -6.76 16.75
C GLY A 187 -11.33 -5.74 16.11
N LEU A 188 -10.80 -4.66 15.50
CA LEU A 188 -11.62 -3.58 14.95
C LEU A 188 -12.28 -3.94 13.63
N LEU A 189 -11.66 -4.80 12.81
CA LEU A 189 -12.26 -5.24 11.56
C LEU A 189 -13.20 -6.41 11.77
N GLU A 190 -12.90 -7.28 12.73
CA GLU A 190 -13.63 -8.50 13.06
C GLU A 190 -15.07 -8.21 13.52
N GLU A 191 -15.30 -7.05 14.15
CA GLU A 191 -16.64 -6.54 14.48
C GLU A 191 -17.44 -6.06 13.27
N ARG A 192 -16.81 -5.96 12.09
CA ARG A 192 -17.36 -5.40 10.85
C ARG A 192 -17.24 -6.43 9.72
N PRO A 193 -18.10 -7.47 9.69
CA PRO A 193 -17.98 -8.58 8.75
C PRO A 193 -18.03 -8.14 7.27
N VAL A 194 -18.70 -7.03 6.97
CA VAL A 194 -18.72 -6.44 5.62
C VAL A 194 -17.31 -6.00 5.18
N LEU A 195 -16.52 -5.41 6.09
CA LEU A 195 -15.13 -5.01 5.80
C LEU A 195 -14.21 -6.22 5.74
N MET A 196 -14.39 -7.21 6.61
CA MET A 196 -13.64 -8.47 6.53
C MET A 196 -13.87 -9.17 5.19
N ALA A 197 -15.12 -9.26 4.75
CA ALA A 197 -15.45 -9.85 3.46
C ALA A 197 -14.87 -9.04 2.29
N TYR A 198 -14.87 -7.71 2.37
CA TYR A 198 -14.24 -6.84 1.38
C TYR A 198 -12.72 -7.06 1.32
N LEU A 199 -12.06 -7.05 2.48
CA LEU A 199 -10.63 -7.26 2.59
C LEU A 199 -10.23 -8.64 2.06
N GLU A 200 -10.92 -9.69 2.50
CA GLU A 200 -10.66 -11.07 2.07
C GLU A 200 -10.78 -11.21 0.55
N ARG A 201 -11.82 -10.63 -0.06
CA ARG A 201 -11.95 -10.61 -1.53
C ARG A 201 -10.76 -9.94 -2.20
N ALA A 202 -10.31 -8.80 -1.66
CA ALA A 202 -9.21 -8.02 -2.23
C ALA A 202 -7.88 -8.80 -2.16
N ILE A 203 -7.55 -9.37 -1.00
CA ILE A 203 -6.29 -10.09 -0.78
C ILE A 203 -6.30 -11.51 -1.35
N SER A 204 -7.47 -12.07 -1.66
CA SER A 204 -7.58 -13.36 -2.34
C SER A 204 -7.20 -13.28 -3.83
N ARG A 205 -7.11 -12.07 -4.42
CA ARG A 205 -6.76 -11.86 -5.83
C ARG A 205 -5.38 -12.43 -6.17
N PRO A 206 -5.21 -13.10 -7.34
CA PRO A 206 -3.91 -13.66 -7.74
C PRO A 206 -2.79 -12.61 -7.80
N ALA A 207 -3.09 -11.41 -8.30
CA ALA A 207 -2.12 -10.32 -8.42
C ALA A 207 -1.63 -9.82 -7.05
N PHE A 208 -2.50 -9.74 -6.05
CA PHE A 208 -2.08 -9.43 -4.67
C PHE A 208 -1.12 -10.49 -4.14
N LYS A 209 -1.46 -11.77 -4.30
CA LYS A 209 -0.63 -12.89 -3.83
C LYS A 209 0.73 -12.91 -4.52
N ALA A 210 0.77 -12.64 -5.83
CA ALA A 210 2.01 -12.52 -6.59
C ALA A 210 2.87 -11.34 -6.09
N ALA A 211 2.28 -10.15 -5.94
CA ALA A 211 2.97 -8.96 -5.46
C ALA A 211 3.52 -9.14 -4.03
N LEU A 212 2.73 -9.74 -3.13
CA LEU A 212 3.14 -10.03 -1.76
C LEU A 212 4.27 -11.07 -1.73
N ALA A 213 4.15 -12.16 -2.49
CA ALA A 213 5.20 -13.16 -2.59
C ALA A 213 6.52 -12.58 -3.13
N ALA A 214 6.44 -11.74 -4.17
CA ALA A 214 7.60 -11.05 -4.74
C ALA A 214 8.25 -10.09 -3.73
N GLN A 215 7.46 -9.31 -2.99
CA GLN A 215 7.96 -8.43 -1.95
C GLN A 215 8.64 -9.22 -0.82
N LEU A 216 8.03 -10.32 -0.36
CA LEU A 216 8.60 -11.15 0.69
C LEU A 216 9.93 -11.80 0.26
N ALA A 217 10.09 -12.12 -1.03
CA ALA A 217 11.32 -12.69 -1.58
C ALA A 217 12.50 -11.69 -1.62
N ASP A 218 12.24 -10.38 -1.59
CA ASP A 218 13.29 -9.35 -1.59
C ASP A 218 13.97 -9.20 -0.22
N PHE A 219 13.32 -9.64 0.86
CA PHE A 219 13.84 -9.46 2.22
C PHE A 219 14.93 -10.47 2.57
N ARG A 220 16.07 -9.94 3.02
CA ARG A 220 17.24 -10.68 3.50
C ARG A 220 17.17 -10.87 5.02
N PRO A 221 18.01 -11.74 5.61
CA PRO A 221 18.18 -11.81 7.06
C PRO A 221 18.63 -10.48 7.68
N SER A 222 18.47 -10.36 8.99
CA SER A 222 18.86 -9.14 9.73
C SER A 222 20.32 -8.77 9.48
N PRO A 223 20.63 -7.51 9.13
CA PRO A 223 22.00 -7.06 8.92
C PRO A 223 22.85 -7.14 10.20
N ALA A 224 22.23 -7.21 11.39
CA ALA A 224 22.93 -7.40 12.66
C ALA A 224 23.34 -8.87 12.93
N ALA A 225 22.88 -9.83 12.12
CA ALA A 225 23.26 -11.25 12.25
C ALA A 225 24.57 -11.62 11.53
N ALA A 226 25.26 -10.64 10.92
CA ALA A 226 26.50 -10.83 10.17
C ALA A 226 27.75 -10.29 10.90
N ALA A 227 27.78 -10.43 12.23
CA ALA A 227 28.94 -10.12 13.08
C ALA A 227 29.34 -11.35 13.91
#